data_AF-A0A969GQL9-F1
#
_entry.id   AF-A0A969GQL9-F1
#
_cell.length_a   1.000
_cell.length_b   1.000
_cell.length_c   1.000
_cell.angle_alpha   90.00
_cell.angle_beta   90.00
_cell.angle_gamma   90.00
#
_symmetry.space_group_name_H-M   'P 1'
#
loop_
_entity.id
_entity.type
_entity.pdbx_description
1 polymer ?
#
loop_
_entity_poly.entity_id
_entity_poly.type
_entity_poly.pdbx_seq_one_letter_code
_entity_poly.pdbx_strand_id
1 'polypeptide(L)'
;MDGDRQSQLFDATVTAVQYREGTIELLARGGAIEPTALPPLAVTPTALRWLDNASFTLAELHQQQPALAASIVTGLQTETRLPAATPETTPAETDALDPVAALLPTIGNWTVQLVDVTGDQQPDAIVTLATPDGATERTLIISTAGEIIYGADDGSAPILAIAELDRTAPPVLLINQAQGYRFQQWSRERQRFE
;
A
#
# COMPACT_ATOMS: atom_id res chain seq x y z
N MET A 1 -13.20 11.56 -18.26
CA MET A 1 -12.51 10.75 -19.29
C MET A 1 -11.19 10.36 -18.66
N ASP A 2 -11.23 9.31 -17.86
CA ASP A 2 -10.06 8.81 -17.14
C ASP A 2 -9.27 7.92 -18.08
N GLY A 3 -8.07 8.37 -18.41
CA GLY A 3 -7.15 7.63 -19.25
C GLY A 3 -6.47 6.58 -18.39
N ASP A 4 -6.85 5.32 -18.59
CA ASP A 4 -6.02 4.15 -18.31
C ASP A 4 -4.60 4.43 -18.81
N ARG A 5 -3.68 4.79 -17.91
CA ARG A 5 -2.25 4.86 -18.23
C ARG A 5 -1.72 3.44 -18.23
N GLN A 6 -2.00 2.72 -19.30
CA GLN A 6 -1.42 1.41 -19.56
C GLN A 6 0.10 1.55 -19.59
N SER A 7 0.77 0.98 -18.58
CA SER A 7 2.22 0.84 -18.59
C SER A 7 2.60 -0.12 -19.70
N GLN A 8 3.41 0.35 -20.65
CA GLN A 8 3.84 -0.46 -21.78
C GLN A 8 5.12 -1.19 -21.42
N LEU A 9 5.07 -2.52 -21.45
CA LEU A 9 6.21 -3.38 -21.17
C LEU A 9 7.03 -3.59 -22.45
N PHE A 10 8.34 -3.42 -22.35
CA PHE A 10 9.30 -3.71 -23.41
C PHE A 10 10.37 -4.66 -22.90
N ASP A 11 10.60 -5.75 -23.64
CA ASP A 11 11.72 -6.63 -23.35
C ASP A 11 13.01 -5.98 -23.86
N ALA A 12 13.98 -5.86 -22.95
CA ALA A 12 15.31 -5.38 -23.27
C ALA A 12 16.36 -6.29 -22.61
N THR A 13 17.40 -6.64 -23.38
CA THR A 13 18.56 -7.37 -22.86
C THR A 13 19.62 -6.36 -22.43
N VAL A 14 19.98 -6.33 -21.16
CA VAL A 14 21.12 -5.53 -20.68
C VAL A 14 22.41 -6.15 -21.24
N THR A 15 23.15 -5.37 -22.02
CA THR A 15 24.42 -5.78 -22.66
C THR A 15 25.65 -5.23 -21.95
N ALA A 16 25.50 -4.12 -21.23
CA ALA A 16 26.55 -3.58 -20.37
C ALA A 16 25.97 -2.82 -19.18
N VAL A 17 26.74 -2.76 -18.10
CA VAL A 17 26.43 -2.00 -16.89
C VAL A 17 27.61 -1.10 -16.59
N GLN A 18 27.35 0.17 -16.28
CA GLN A 18 28.35 1.12 -15.87
C GLN A 18 27.90 1.85 -14.61
N TYR A 19 28.79 2.02 -13.64
CA TYR A 19 28.56 2.83 -12.45
C TYR A 19 29.40 4.11 -12.52
N ARG A 20 28.75 5.28 -12.47
CA ARG A 20 29.41 6.59 -12.41
C ARG A 20 28.66 7.51 -11.45
N GLU A 21 29.41 8.17 -10.56
CA GLU A 21 28.87 9.24 -9.70
C GLU A 21 27.59 8.87 -8.93
N GLY A 22 27.49 7.63 -8.42
CA GLY A 22 26.30 7.18 -7.70
C GLY A 22 25.15 6.70 -8.58
N THR A 23 25.30 6.74 -9.91
CA THR A 23 24.28 6.33 -10.88
C THR A 23 24.68 5.02 -11.57
N ILE A 24 23.72 4.10 -11.69
CA ILE A 24 23.84 2.89 -12.51
C ILE A 24 23.28 3.21 -13.90
N GLU A 25 24.14 3.18 -14.90
CA GLU A 25 23.77 3.28 -16.31
C GLU A 25 23.72 1.87 -16.91
N LEU A 26 22.58 1.53 -17.52
CA LEU A 26 22.38 0.26 -18.20
C LEU A 26 22.37 0.49 -19.71
N LEU A 27 23.26 -0.19 -20.42
CA LEU A 27 23.13 -0.30 -21.87
C LEU A 27 22.25 -1.51 -22.15
N ALA A 28 21.06 -1.28 -22.70
CA ALA A 28 20.12 -2.33 -23.02
C ALA A 28 19.83 -2.36 -24.53
N ARG A 29 19.69 -3.57 -25.08
CA ARG A 29 19.27 -3.83 -26.46
C ARG A 29 17.82 -4.31 -26.43
N GLY A 30 16.92 -3.54 -27.04
CA GLY A 30 15.48 -3.82 -27.09
C GLY A 30 14.79 -3.04 -28.20
N GLY A 31 13.46 -3.07 -28.22
CA GLY A 31 12.65 -2.22 -29.11
C GLY A 31 12.82 -0.73 -28.80
N ALA A 32 12.57 0.13 -29.78
CA ALA A 32 12.59 1.58 -29.57
C ALA A 32 11.54 1.96 -28.51
N ILE A 33 12.01 2.62 -27.44
CA ILE A 33 11.13 3.16 -26.40
C ILE A 33 10.88 4.62 -26.76
N GLU A 34 9.64 4.96 -27.04
CA GLU A 34 9.25 6.35 -27.26
C GLU A 34 9.51 7.15 -25.96
N PRO A 35 10.16 8.32 -26.03
CA PRO A 35 10.41 9.13 -24.86
C PRO A 35 9.08 9.56 -24.25
N THR A 36 8.75 9.01 -23.08
CA THR A 36 7.59 9.43 -22.31
C THR A 36 7.96 10.51 -21.31
N ALA A 37 6.95 11.13 -20.66
CA ALA A 37 7.18 12.11 -19.61
C ALA A 37 7.90 11.53 -18.37
N LEU A 38 8.00 10.20 -18.27
CA LEU A 38 8.60 9.49 -17.14
C LEU A 38 9.79 8.63 -17.60
N PRO A 39 10.86 8.52 -16.80
CA PRO A 39 12.01 7.69 -17.15
C PRO A 39 11.61 6.20 -17.19
N PRO A 40 12.04 5.43 -18.21
CA PRO A 40 11.75 4.01 -18.31
C PRO A 40 12.48 3.22 -17.20
N LEU A 41 11.78 2.33 -16.52
CA LEU A 41 12.36 1.40 -15.54
C LEU A 41 12.79 0.09 -16.21
N ALA A 42 14.00 -0.37 -15.91
CA ALA A 42 14.46 -1.72 -16.24
C ALA A 42 14.31 -2.63 -15.01
N VAL A 43 13.62 -3.75 -15.17
CA VAL A 43 13.43 -4.75 -14.10
C VAL A 43 13.83 -6.13 -14.65
N THR A 44 14.48 -6.95 -13.82
CA THR A 44 14.83 -8.33 -14.23
C THR A 44 13.73 -9.30 -13.77
N PRO A 45 13.31 -10.27 -14.60
CA PRO A 45 12.22 -11.19 -14.26
C PRO A 45 12.50 -12.07 -13.03
N THR A 46 13.78 -12.29 -12.72
CA THR A 46 14.22 -13.17 -11.63
C THR A 46 14.26 -12.47 -10.28
N ALA A 47 14.41 -11.14 -10.27
CA ALA A 47 14.50 -10.37 -9.04
C ALA A 47 13.14 -9.79 -8.64
N LEU A 48 12.34 -9.32 -9.60
CA LEU A 48 11.12 -8.58 -9.29
C LEU A 48 9.87 -9.43 -9.48
N ARG A 49 9.15 -9.68 -8.38
CA ARG A 49 7.83 -10.33 -8.39
C ARG A 49 6.79 -9.39 -7.80
N TRP A 50 5.86 -8.93 -8.63
CA TRP A 50 4.70 -8.18 -8.13
C TRP A 50 3.86 -9.07 -7.22
N LEU A 51 3.49 -8.53 -6.06
CA LEU A 51 2.57 -9.18 -5.15
C LEU A 51 1.15 -8.86 -5.58
N ASP A 52 0.47 -9.87 -6.11
CA ASP A 52 -0.97 -9.85 -6.36
C ASP A 52 -1.68 -10.39 -5.11
N ASN A 53 -1.93 -9.50 -4.16
CA ASN A 53 -2.61 -9.85 -2.91
C ASN A 53 -4.11 -9.73 -3.11
N ALA A 54 -4.86 -10.69 -2.56
CA ALA A 54 -6.31 -10.64 -2.59
C ALA A 54 -6.81 -9.37 -1.90
N SER A 55 -7.65 -8.63 -2.61
CA SER A 55 -8.38 -7.49 -2.08
C SER A 55 -9.75 -7.94 -1.58
N PHE A 56 -10.20 -7.34 -0.49
CA PHE A 56 -11.55 -7.48 0.03
C PHE A 56 -12.01 -6.17 0.67
N THR A 57 -13.29 -6.06 0.97
CA THR A 57 -13.85 -4.90 1.65
C THR A 57 -13.67 -5.03 3.17
N LEU A 58 -13.61 -3.90 3.88
CA LEU A 58 -13.52 -3.93 5.34
C LEU A 58 -14.71 -4.65 6.01
N ALA A 59 -15.90 -4.60 5.38
CA ALA A 59 -17.06 -5.38 5.82
C ALA A 59 -16.85 -6.90 5.69
N GLU A 60 -16.27 -7.36 4.58
CA GLU A 60 -15.91 -8.78 4.40
C GLU A 60 -14.81 -9.21 5.39
N LEU A 61 -13.83 -8.34 5.64
CA LEU A 61 -12.79 -8.62 6.64
C LEU A 61 -13.38 -8.79 8.03
N HIS A 62 -14.31 -7.91 8.42
CA HIS A 62 -14.96 -7.98 9.73
C HIS A 62 -15.72 -9.29 9.93
N GLN A 63 -16.39 -9.79 8.89
CA GLN A 63 -17.07 -11.08 8.93
C GLN A 63 -16.10 -12.26 9.10
N GLN A 64 -14.92 -12.20 8.47
CA GLN A 64 -13.95 -13.30 8.46
C GLN A 64 -12.98 -13.26 9.65
N GLN A 65 -12.53 -12.06 10.03
CA GLN A 65 -11.49 -11.79 11.02
C GLN A 65 -11.84 -10.53 11.83
N PRO A 66 -12.83 -10.60 12.74
CA PRO A 66 -13.34 -9.44 13.45
C PRO A 66 -12.28 -8.71 14.31
N ALA A 67 -11.33 -9.45 14.90
CA ALA A 67 -10.25 -8.85 15.69
C ALA A 67 -9.26 -8.02 14.85
N LEU A 68 -8.95 -8.49 13.63
CA LEU A 68 -8.08 -7.76 12.71
C LEU A 68 -8.79 -6.51 12.18
N ALA A 69 -10.06 -6.64 11.80
CA ALA A 69 -10.88 -5.49 11.39
C ALA A 69 -10.96 -4.43 12.49
N ALA A 70 -11.14 -4.82 13.75
CA ALA A 70 -11.15 -3.89 14.88
C ALA A 70 -9.83 -3.13 15.06
N SER A 71 -8.69 -3.81 14.87
CA SER A 71 -7.36 -3.21 14.97
C SER A 71 -7.14 -2.18 13.85
N ILE A 72 -7.52 -2.52 12.62
CA ILE A 72 -7.47 -1.62 11.46
C ILE A 72 -8.34 -0.38 11.69
N VAL A 73 -9.59 -0.57 12.16
CA VAL A 73 -10.51 0.53 12.44
C VAL A 73 -9.95 1.48 13.52
N THR A 74 -9.29 0.94 14.54
CA THR A 74 -8.62 1.74 15.57
C THR A 74 -7.54 2.65 14.96
N GLY A 75 -6.72 2.12 14.05
CA GLY A 75 -5.74 2.91 13.31
C GLY A 75 -6.40 4.00 12.46
N LEU A 76 -7.44 3.64 11.70
CA LEU A 76 -8.19 4.58 10.86
C LEU A 76 -8.81 5.72 11.67
N GLN A 77 -9.38 5.44 12.84
CA GLN A 77 -9.95 6.45 13.74
C GLN A 77 -8.91 7.48 14.20
N THR A 78 -7.68 7.04 14.44
CA THR A 78 -6.59 7.93 14.88
C THR A 78 -6.21 8.94 13.78
N GLU A 79 -6.24 8.52 12.52
CA GLU A 79 -5.76 9.31 11.39
C GLU A 79 -6.84 10.15 10.72
N THR A 80 -7.96 9.52 10.37
CA THR A 80 -8.97 10.12 9.51
C THR A 80 -9.96 11.00 10.27
N ARG A 81 -9.78 11.14 11.60
CA ARG A 81 -10.76 11.75 12.52
C ARG A 81 -12.16 11.14 12.36
N LEU A 82 -12.24 9.88 11.95
CA LEU A 82 -13.49 9.14 12.05
C LEU A 82 -13.96 9.22 13.50
N PRO A 83 -15.27 9.41 13.74
CA PRO A 83 -15.77 9.43 15.09
C PRO A 83 -15.34 8.13 15.78
N ALA A 84 -14.76 8.27 16.98
CA ALA A 84 -14.67 7.14 17.89
C ALA A 84 -16.10 6.60 18.04
N ALA A 85 -16.28 5.28 17.95
CA ALA A 85 -17.57 4.68 18.20
C ALA A 85 -17.95 5.00 19.65
N THR A 86 -18.78 6.02 19.86
CA THR A 86 -19.28 6.38 21.18
C THR A 86 -20.34 5.34 21.56
N PRO A 87 -20.17 4.60 22.67
CA PRO A 87 -21.25 3.81 23.23
C PRO A 87 -22.26 4.77 23.86
N GLU A 88 -23.11 5.41 23.05
CA GLU A 88 -24.31 6.08 23.56
C GLU A 88 -25.41 5.04 23.74
N THR A 89 -25.33 4.23 24.80
CA THR A 89 -26.52 3.53 25.33
C THR A 89 -26.42 3.30 26.84
N THR A 90 -27.52 3.63 27.49
CA THR A 90 -27.90 3.41 28.89
C THR A 90 -27.54 2.00 29.40
N PRO A 91 -27.34 1.79 30.72
CA PRO A 91 -26.76 0.57 31.30
C PRO A 91 -27.61 -0.72 31.26
N ALA A 92 -28.51 -0.90 30.29
CA ALA A 92 -29.49 -1.99 30.29
C ALA A 92 -29.34 -3.05 29.18
N GLU A 93 -28.43 -2.89 28.22
CA GLU A 93 -28.24 -3.88 27.14
C GLU A 93 -26.76 -4.27 27.06
N THR A 94 -26.35 -5.12 27.99
CA THR A 94 -25.02 -5.73 28.01
C THR A 94 -25.00 -6.96 27.10
N ASP A 95 -25.12 -6.72 25.80
CA ASP A 95 -24.55 -7.58 24.77
C ASP A 95 -23.80 -6.63 23.83
N ALA A 96 -22.48 -6.78 23.79
CA ALA A 96 -21.54 -5.78 23.32
C ALA A 96 -21.94 -5.17 21.95
N LEU A 97 -22.24 -3.88 21.91
CA LEU A 97 -22.27 -3.14 20.64
C LEU A 97 -20.88 -3.29 20.01
N ASP A 98 -20.81 -4.01 18.90
CA ASP A 98 -19.59 -4.13 18.10
C ASP A 98 -19.27 -2.75 17.51
N PRO A 99 -18.21 -2.06 17.99
CA PRO A 99 -17.91 -0.70 17.58
C PRO A 99 -17.51 -0.62 16.10
N VAL A 100 -17.01 -1.72 15.53
CA VAL A 100 -16.71 -1.80 14.10
C VAL A 100 -18.00 -1.85 13.29
N ALA A 101 -18.97 -2.66 13.73
CA ALA A 101 -20.26 -2.79 13.05
C ALA A 101 -21.00 -1.45 12.92
N ALA A 102 -20.86 -0.56 13.91
CA ALA A 102 -21.43 0.79 13.86
C ALA A 102 -20.80 1.68 12.76
N LEU A 103 -19.56 1.40 12.35
CA LEU A 103 -18.82 2.18 11.36
C LEU A 103 -18.89 1.58 9.95
N LEU A 104 -19.21 0.29 9.81
CA LEU A 104 -19.33 -0.39 8.51
C LEU A 104 -20.23 0.32 7.48
N PRO A 105 -21.35 1.00 7.83
CA PRO A 105 -22.11 1.76 6.84
C PRO A 105 -21.32 2.89 6.15
N THR A 106 -20.29 3.41 6.81
CA THR A 106 -19.46 4.52 6.33
C THR A 106 -18.19 4.02 5.63
N ILE A 107 -17.53 3.03 6.21
CA ILE A 107 -16.18 2.58 5.78
C ILE A 107 -16.14 1.14 5.28
N GLY A 108 -17.28 0.43 5.30
CA GLY A 108 -17.33 -1.00 5.01
C GLY A 108 -16.94 -1.35 3.58
N ASN A 109 -17.07 -0.43 2.63
CA ASN A 109 -16.67 -0.60 1.23
C ASN A 109 -15.19 -0.27 0.97
N TRP A 110 -14.44 0.19 1.97
CA TRP A 110 -13.02 0.47 1.81
C TRP A 110 -12.26 -0.81 1.51
N THR A 111 -11.39 -0.74 0.50
CA THR A 111 -10.62 -1.90 0.06
C THR A 111 -9.43 -2.10 0.97
N VAL A 112 -9.24 -3.34 1.39
CA VAL A 112 -8.15 -3.81 2.24
C VAL A 112 -7.42 -4.93 1.53
N GLN A 113 -6.09 -4.86 1.55
CA GLN A 113 -5.21 -5.96 1.19
C GLN A 113 -4.36 -6.33 2.40
N LEU A 114 -4.11 -7.63 2.60
CA LEU A 114 -3.25 -8.12 3.68
C LEU A 114 -1.94 -8.63 3.12
N VAL A 115 -0.83 -8.10 3.64
CA VAL A 115 0.52 -8.49 3.23
C VAL A 115 1.52 -8.15 4.33
N ASP A 116 2.48 -9.03 4.56
CA ASP A 116 3.61 -8.76 5.45
C ASP A 116 4.62 -7.85 4.73
N VAL A 117 4.53 -6.53 4.93
CA VAL A 117 5.46 -5.55 4.33
C VAL A 117 6.63 -5.20 5.27
N THR A 118 6.54 -5.60 6.54
CA THR A 118 7.61 -5.38 7.53
C THR A 118 8.57 -6.58 7.68
N GLY A 119 8.18 -7.73 7.13
CA GLY A 119 8.85 -9.03 7.21
C GLY A 119 8.72 -9.69 8.57
N ASP A 120 7.78 -9.29 9.42
CA ASP A 120 7.61 -9.78 10.79
C ASP A 120 6.74 -11.04 10.87
N GLN A 121 6.33 -11.59 9.72
CA GLN A 121 5.42 -12.73 9.57
C GLN A 121 3.98 -12.45 10.00
N GLN A 122 3.61 -11.19 10.19
CA GLN A 122 2.24 -10.77 10.41
C GLN A 122 1.74 -9.97 9.21
N PRO A 123 0.45 -10.09 8.85
CA PRO A 123 -0.10 -9.32 7.75
C PRO A 123 -0.34 -7.87 8.18
N ASP A 124 0.27 -6.92 7.48
CA ASP A 124 -0.12 -5.53 7.52
C ASP A 124 -1.31 -5.29 6.59
N ALA A 125 -2.18 -4.35 6.94
CA ALA A 125 -3.34 -3.96 6.18
C ALA A 125 -3.04 -2.72 5.33
N ILE A 126 -3.14 -2.87 4.02
CA ILE A 126 -3.12 -1.76 3.08
C ILE A 126 -4.56 -1.34 2.84
N VAL A 127 -4.88 -0.12 3.26
CA VAL A 127 -6.23 0.44 3.13
C VAL A 127 -6.17 1.56 2.09
N THR A 128 -6.96 1.41 1.03
CA THR A 128 -7.13 2.48 0.05
C THR A 128 -8.40 3.27 0.38
N LEU A 129 -8.19 4.52 0.78
CA LEU A 129 -9.23 5.48 1.09
C LEU A 129 -9.61 6.20 -0.19
N ALA A 130 -10.79 5.89 -0.74
CA ALA A 130 -11.37 6.66 -1.82
C ALA A 130 -12.17 7.82 -1.22
N THR A 131 -11.90 9.07 -1.65
CA THR A 131 -12.83 10.16 -1.36
C THR A 131 -14.15 9.95 -2.12
N PRO A 132 -15.29 10.45 -1.60
CA PRO A 132 -16.60 10.29 -2.25
C PRO A 132 -16.68 10.85 -3.69
N ASP A 133 -15.78 11.76 -4.05
CA ASP A 133 -15.65 12.36 -5.38
C ASP A 133 -14.61 11.65 -6.27
N GLY A 134 -13.92 10.61 -5.76
CA GLY A 134 -12.89 9.85 -6.47
C GLY A 134 -11.62 10.64 -6.80
N ALA A 135 -11.50 11.90 -6.35
CA ALA A 135 -10.43 12.80 -6.77
C ALA A 135 -9.10 12.59 -6.02
N THR A 136 -9.16 11.97 -4.84
CA THR A 136 -7.98 11.67 -4.01
C THR A 136 -8.11 10.26 -3.46
N GLU A 137 -7.28 9.35 -3.96
CA GLU A 137 -7.03 8.06 -3.33
C GLU A 137 -5.81 8.21 -2.41
N ARG A 138 -6.00 7.93 -1.13
CA ARG A 138 -4.92 7.86 -0.15
C ARG A 138 -4.74 6.43 0.28
N THR A 139 -3.50 5.94 0.26
CA THR A 139 -3.17 4.60 0.76
C THR A 139 -2.55 4.71 2.15
N LEU A 140 -3.11 3.97 3.10
CA LEU A 140 -2.55 3.78 4.43
C LEU A 140 -2.02 2.35 4.55
N ILE A 141 -0.91 2.16 5.26
CA ILE A 141 -0.49 0.84 5.73
C ILE A 141 -0.60 0.83 7.25
N ILE A 142 -1.37 -0.13 7.76
CA ILE A 142 -1.70 -0.28 9.18
C ILE A 142 -1.21 -1.65 9.64
N SER A 143 -0.40 -1.69 10.68
CA SER A 143 0.06 -2.96 11.26
C SER A 143 -1.09 -3.72 11.95
N THR A 144 -0.87 -4.99 12.27
CA THR A 144 -1.83 -5.78 13.07
C THR A 144 -2.13 -5.16 14.44
N ALA A 145 -1.23 -4.33 14.97
CA ALA A 145 -1.43 -3.59 16.22
C ALA A 145 -2.30 -2.33 16.06
N GLY A 146 -2.71 -1.98 14.83
CA GLY A 146 -3.48 -0.78 14.53
C GLY A 146 -2.62 0.47 14.38
N GLU A 147 -1.29 0.34 14.29
CA GLU A 147 -0.39 1.47 14.09
C GLU A 147 -0.25 1.80 12.61
N ILE A 148 -0.30 3.08 12.25
CA ILE A 148 -0.09 3.49 10.86
C ILE A 148 1.40 3.62 10.61
N ILE A 149 1.92 2.76 9.74
CA ILE A 149 3.34 2.66 9.41
C ILE A 149 3.67 3.30 8.05
N TYR A 150 2.64 3.65 7.27
CA TYR A 150 2.77 4.44 6.05
C TYR A 150 1.50 5.25 5.79
N GLY A 151 1.68 6.43 5.21
CA GLY A 151 0.57 7.19 4.66
C GLY A 151 -0.06 8.17 5.64
N ALA A 152 0.36 8.23 6.92
CA ALA A 152 -0.20 9.09 7.98
C ALA A 152 -0.01 10.60 7.75
N ASP A 153 0.96 11.01 6.94
CA ASP A 153 1.16 12.42 6.59
C ASP A 153 0.66 12.71 5.17
N ASP A 154 0.14 13.92 4.95
CA ASP A 154 -0.31 14.44 3.64
C ASP A 154 0.81 14.47 2.56
N GLY A 155 2.07 14.26 2.96
CA GLY A 155 3.23 14.20 2.07
C GLY A 155 3.60 12.79 1.61
N SER A 156 2.89 11.76 2.03
CA SER A 156 3.16 10.37 1.62
C SER A 156 2.83 10.20 0.14
N ALA A 157 3.76 9.61 -0.61
CA ALA A 157 3.54 9.32 -2.01
C ALA A 157 2.46 8.23 -2.19
N PRO A 158 1.67 8.25 -3.27
CA PRO A 158 0.75 7.16 -3.54
C PRO A 158 1.55 5.88 -3.84
N ILE A 159 1.10 4.76 -3.26
CA ILE A 159 1.61 3.43 -3.55
C ILE A 159 0.99 2.97 -4.87
N LEU A 160 1.83 2.56 -5.82
CA LEU A 160 1.39 2.06 -7.12
C LEU A 160 1.32 0.53 -7.14
N ALA A 161 2.27 -0.12 -6.46
CA ALA A 161 2.39 -1.56 -6.42
C ALA A 161 3.29 -1.99 -5.27
N ILE A 162 3.25 -3.28 -4.95
CA ILE A 162 4.14 -3.93 -4.01
C ILE A 162 4.86 -5.06 -4.72
N ALA A 163 6.16 -5.18 -4.50
CA ALA A 163 6.98 -6.18 -5.14
C ALA A 163 7.90 -6.87 -4.14
N GLU A 164 8.25 -8.11 -4.41
CA GLU A 164 9.44 -8.74 -3.86
C GLU A 164 10.62 -8.48 -4.81
N LEU A 165 11.74 -8.01 -4.25
CA LEU A 165 13.02 -7.90 -4.98
C LEU A 165 13.97 -9.08 -4.67
N ASP A 166 13.76 -9.70 -3.51
CA ASP A 166 14.43 -10.89 -3.01
C ASP A 166 13.43 -11.64 -2.12
N ARG A 167 13.36 -12.97 -2.23
CA ARG A 167 12.49 -13.81 -1.40
C ARG A 167 12.87 -13.81 0.08
N THR A 168 14.09 -13.37 0.41
CA THR A 168 14.58 -13.33 1.79
C THR A 168 14.37 -11.98 2.48
N ALA A 169 13.96 -10.96 1.73
CA ALA A 169 13.78 -9.60 2.23
C ALA A 169 12.29 -9.23 2.28
N PRO A 170 11.90 -8.29 3.16
CA PRO A 170 10.56 -7.73 3.13
C PRO A 170 10.24 -7.13 1.76
N PRO A 171 8.97 -7.19 1.32
CA PRO A 171 8.52 -6.54 0.09
C PRO A 171 8.85 -5.04 0.07
N VAL A 172 8.94 -4.49 -1.13
CA VAL A 172 9.13 -3.08 -1.40
C VAL A 172 7.86 -2.43 -1.92
N LEU A 173 7.67 -1.17 -1.56
CA LEU A 173 6.62 -0.31 -2.09
C LEU A 173 7.16 0.40 -3.33
N LEU A 174 6.46 0.30 -4.46
CA LEU A 174 6.68 1.19 -5.59
C LEU A 174 5.82 2.44 -5.40
N ILE A 175 6.45 3.60 -5.29
CA ILE A 175 5.76 4.88 -5.05
C ILE A 175 6.01 5.86 -6.20
N ASN A 176 5.04 6.75 -6.44
CA ASN A 176 5.16 7.84 -7.40
C ASN A 176 5.59 9.14 -6.71
N GLN A 177 6.71 9.72 -7.10
CA GLN A 177 7.19 11.02 -6.60
C GLN A 177 7.29 12.04 -7.74
N ALA A 178 7.44 13.32 -7.39
CA ALA A 178 7.53 14.42 -8.37
C ALA A 178 8.66 14.25 -9.41
N GLN A 179 9.69 13.45 -9.10
CA GLN A 179 10.86 13.20 -9.96
C GLN A 179 10.87 11.78 -10.56
N GLY A 180 9.79 11.02 -10.43
CA GLY A 180 9.66 9.66 -10.99
C GLY A 180 9.33 8.60 -9.93
N TYR A 181 9.67 7.36 -10.24
CA TYR A 181 9.33 6.21 -9.39
C TYR A 181 10.46 5.86 -8.43
N ARG A 182 10.09 5.42 -7.22
CA ARG A 182 11.04 4.93 -6.23
C ARG A 182 10.53 3.65 -5.57
N PHE A 183 11.44 2.73 -5.28
CA PHE A 183 11.18 1.64 -4.36
C PHE A 183 11.54 2.08 -2.93
N GLN A 184 10.66 1.81 -1.99
CA GLN A 184 10.94 1.94 -0.55
C GLN A 184 10.82 0.60 0.13
N GLN A 185 11.73 0.32 1.05
CA GLN A 185 11.73 -0.89 1.86
C GLN A 185 11.54 -0.55 3.32
N TRP A 186 10.89 -1.45 4.07
CA TRP A 186 10.79 -1.32 5.52
C TRP A 186 12.17 -1.42 6.19
N SER A 187 12.54 -0.37 6.92
CA SER A 187 13.74 -0.33 7.73
C SER A 187 13.40 -0.72 9.17
N ARG A 188 13.80 -1.93 9.59
CA ARG A 188 13.58 -2.39 10.98
C ARG A 188 14.31 -1.53 12.01
N GLU A 189 15.45 -0.95 11.65
CA GLU A 189 16.21 -0.07 12.54
C GLU A 189 15.48 1.27 12.76
N ARG A 190 14.90 1.83 11.69
CA ARG A 190 14.25 3.15 11.74
C ARG A 190 12.74 3.12 11.87
N GLN A 191 12.13 1.93 11.81
CA GLN A 191 10.69 1.70 11.86
C GLN A 191 9.92 2.56 10.85
N ARG A 192 10.41 2.61 9.60
CA ARG A 192 9.79 3.36 8.49
C ARG A 192 10.21 2.83 7.12
N PHE A 193 9.46 3.18 6.09
CA PHE A 193 9.81 2.95 4.69
C PHE A 193 10.86 3.98 4.19
N GLU A 194 11.93 3.50 3.56
CA GLU A 194 12.99 4.33 2.96
C GLU A 194 13.52 3.77 1.64
#